data_AF-A0A1F4XCC9-F1
#
_entry.id   AF-A0A1F4XCC9-F1
#
_cell.length_a   1.000
_cell.length_b   1.000
_cell.length_c   1.000
_cell.angle_alpha   90.00
_cell.angle_beta   90.00
_cell.angle_gamma   90.00
#
_symmetry.space_group_name_H-M   'P 1'
#
loop_
_entity.id
_entity.type
_entity.pdbx_description
1 polymer ?
#
loop_
_entity_poly.entity_id
_entity_poly.type
_entity_poly.pdbx_seq_one_letter_code
_entity_poly.pdbx_strand_id
1 'polypeptide(L)'
;MGILLWIVFGALAGWIASIVMKTNYSQGTLTDIVLGVVGAIVGGFLMGMVGQAGVTGFNLYSLIVAVIGAIVVIYIGRVIRKGR
;
A
#
# COMPACT_ATOMS: atom_id res chain seq x y z
N MET A 1 -8.15 -14.45 8.16
CA MET A 1 -6.82 -14.34 7.53
C MET A 1 -5.79 -14.32 8.65
N GLY A 2 -4.79 -15.21 8.64
CA GLY A 2 -3.72 -15.16 9.65
C GLY A 2 -2.97 -13.82 9.55
N ILE A 3 -2.73 -13.17 10.70
CA ILE A 3 -2.04 -11.87 10.79
C ILE A 3 -0.69 -11.89 10.04
N LEU A 4 -0.01 -13.03 10.05
CA LEU A 4 1.23 -13.28 9.29
C LEU A 4 1.08 -13.08 7.77
N LEU A 5 0.02 -13.63 7.16
CA LEU A 5 -0.21 -13.48 5.72
C LEU A 5 -0.49 -12.04 5.35
N TRP A 6 -1.23 -11.30 6.19
CA TRP A 6 -1.55 -9.90 5.94
C TRP A 6 -0.29 -9.01 5.98
N ILE A 7 0.62 -9.27 6.93
CA ILE A 7 1.90 -8.55 7.02
C ILE A 7 2.78 -8.84 5.79
N VAL A 8 2.90 -10.11 5.38
CA VAL A 8 3.67 -10.49 4.18
C VAL A 8 3.08 -9.85 2.92
N PHE A 9 1.75 -9.81 2.81
CA PHE A 9 1.06 -9.19 1.67
C PHE A 9 1.21 -7.67 1.66
N GLY A 10 1.12 -7.03 2.83
CA GLY A 10 1.38 -5.61 2.99
C GLY A 10 2.82 -5.26 2.63
N ALA A 11 3.79 -6.07 3.08
CA ALA A 11 5.20 -5.94 2.71
C ALA A 11 5.41 -6.00 1.19
N LEU A 12 4.82 -6.99 0.52
CA LEU A 12 4.88 -7.13 -0.93
C LEU A 12 4.21 -5.94 -1.65
N ALA A 13 3.01 -5.54 -1.21
CA ALA A 13 2.28 -4.42 -1.82
C ALA A 13 3.04 -3.10 -1.67
N GLY A 14 3.59 -2.84 -0.49
CA GLY A 14 4.40 -1.66 -0.20
C GLY A 14 5.68 -1.62 -1.03
N TRP A 15 6.37 -2.75 -1.16
CA TRP A 15 7.57 -2.87 -2.00
C TRP A 15 7.28 -2.68 -3.49
N ILE A 16 6.18 -3.25 -4.00
CA ILE A 16 5.76 -3.02 -5.39
C ILE A 16 5.45 -1.53 -5.60
N ALA A 17 4.73 -0.90 -4.66
CA ALA A 17 4.40 0.52 -4.73
C ALA A 17 5.65 1.41 -4.70
N SER A 18 6.65 1.09 -3.88
CA SER A 18 7.91 1.86 -3.81
C SER A 18 8.79 1.70 -5.05
N ILE A 19 8.77 0.54 -5.72
CA ILE A 19 9.35 0.36 -7.06
C ILE A 19 8.65 1.29 -8.07
N VAL A 20 7.32 1.23 -8.13
CA VAL A 20 6.52 2.02 -9.07
C VAL A 20 6.75 3.52 -8.88
N MET A 21 6.84 3.96 -7.62
CA MET A 21 7.07 5.36 -7.26
C MET A 21 8.55 5.78 -7.32
N LYS A 22 9.46 4.86 -7.68
CA LYS A 22 10.91 5.07 -7.65
C LYS A 22 11.39 5.64 -6.31
N THR A 23 10.82 5.17 -5.21
CA THR A 23 11.16 5.58 -3.83
C THR A 23 11.97 4.54 -3.06
N ASN A 24 12.19 3.35 -3.65
CA ASN A 24 12.98 2.26 -3.07
C ASN A 24 14.30 2.69 -2.40
N TYR A 25 15.06 3.58 -3.05
CA TYR A 25 16.36 4.03 -2.53
C TYR A 25 16.27 4.94 -1.30
N SER A 26 15.10 5.55 -1.05
CA SER A 26 14.92 6.55 0.03
C SER A 26 14.02 6.06 1.17
N GLN A 27 13.12 5.10 0.90
CA GLN A 27 12.17 4.60 1.90
C GLN A 27 12.73 3.42 2.72
N GLY A 28 13.50 2.52 2.11
CA GLY A 28 14.01 1.33 2.81
C GLY A 28 12.92 0.31 3.19
N THR A 29 13.32 -0.92 3.46
CA THR A 29 12.42 -2.08 3.58
C THR A 29 11.38 -1.94 4.70
N LEU A 30 11.74 -1.32 5.83
CA LEU A 30 10.81 -1.14 6.94
C LEU A 30 9.69 -0.15 6.62
N THR A 31 10.03 0.94 5.93
CA THR A 31 9.04 1.96 5.54
C THR A 31 8.10 1.39 4.48
N ASP A 32 8.60 0.59 3.54
CA ASP A 32 7.76 -0.08 2.54
C ASP A 32 6.73 -1.00 3.20
N ILE A 33 7.11 -1.77 4.23
CA ILE A 33 6.16 -2.59 4.98
C ILE A 33 5.09 -1.74 5.66
N VAL A 34 5.48 -0.66 6.35
CA VAL A 34 4.54 0.24 7.03
C VAL A 34 3.60 0.90 6.03
N LEU A 35 4.14 1.45 4.94
CA LEU A 35 3.39 2.09 3.87
C LEU A 35 2.47 1.12 3.15
N GLY A 36 2.88 -0.15 3.03
CA GLY A 36 2.07 -1.22 2.47
C GLY A 36 0.89 -1.59 3.36
N VAL A 37 1.08 -1.67 4.68
CA VAL A 37 0.00 -1.92 5.64
C VAL A 37 -0.98 -0.74 5.68
N VAL A 38 -0.47 0.49 5.78
CA VAL A 38 -1.30 1.71 5.74
C VAL A 38 -2.00 1.82 4.38
N GLY A 39 -1.29 1.49 3.30
CA GLY A 39 -1.81 1.44 1.95
C GLY A 39 -2.94 0.44 1.76
N ALA A 40 -2.86 -0.74 2.38
CA ALA A 40 -3.96 -1.70 2.35
C ALA A 40 -5.24 -1.16 3.01
N ILE A 41 -5.10 -0.41 4.09
CA ILE A 41 -6.24 0.24 4.78
C ILE A 41 -6.83 1.35 3.90
N VAL A 42 -5.97 2.23 3.37
CA VAL A 42 -6.40 3.34 2.50
C VAL A 42 -7.00 2.83 1.19
N GLY A 43 -6.40 1.82 0.56
CA GLY A 43 -6.91 1.17 -0.64
C GLY A 43 -8.25 0.50 -0.42
N GLY A 44 -8.42 -0.21 0.71
CA GLY A 44 -9.70 -0.80 1.09
C GLY A 44 -10.79 0.27 1.28
N PHE A 45 -10.45 1.39 1.92
CA PHE A 45 -11.37 2.52 2.09
C PHE A 45 -11.77 3.15 0.74
N LEU A 46 -10.80 3.40 -0.15
CA LEU A 46 -11.04 3.95 -1.49
C LEU A 46 -11.96 3.05 -2.33
N MET A 47 -11.73 1.75 -2.32
CA MET A 47 -12.59 0.81 -3.06
C MET A 47 -13.99 0.74 -2.47
N GLY A 48 -14.12 0.80 -1.14
CA GLY A 48 -15.41 0.88 -0.46
C GLY A 48 -16.22 2.10 -0.85
N MET A 49 -15.58 3.25 -1.07
CA MET A 49 -16.26 4.47 -1.57
C MET A 49 -16.80 4.31 -3.00
N VAL A 50 -16.16 3.49 -3.82
CA VAL A 50 -16.56 3.22 -5.21
C VAL A 50 -17.60 2.09 -5.29
N GLY A 51 -18.10 1.60 -4.15
CA GLY A 51 -19.05 0.48 -4.08
C GLY A 51 -18.43 -0.86 -4.48
N GLN A 52 -17.10 -0.93 -4.47
CA GLN A 52 -16.34 -2.14 -4.76
C GLN A 52 -15.86 -2.78 -3.46
N ALA A 53 -15.63 -4.09 -3.49
CA ALA A 53 -15.09 -4.79 -2.35
C ALA A 53 -13.67 -4.25 -2.06
N GLY A 54 -13.33 -4.06 -0.78
CA GLY A 54 -11.98 -3.67 -0.38
C GLY A 54 -10.99 -4.84 -0.41
N VAL A 55 -10.02 -4.82 0.50
CA VAL A 55 -9.13 -5.96 0.76
C VAL A 55 -9.94 -7.07 1.45
N THR A 56 -10.48 -8.01 0.68
CA THR A 56 -11.36 -9.07 1.18
C THR A 56 -10.63 -10.37 1.55
N GLY A 57 -9.37 -10.51 1.14
CA GLY A 57 -8.59 -11.72 1.41
C GLY A 57 -7.30 -11.83 0.61
N PHE A 58 -6.71 -13.02 0.57
CA PHE A 58 -5.45 -13.32 -0.12
C PHE A 58 -5.67 -13.55 -1.62
N ASN A 59 -6.06 -12.49 -2.32
CA ASN A 59 -6.46 -12.53 -3.72
C ASN A 59 -5.65 -11.51 -4.53
N LEU A 60 -5.44 -11.76 -5.82
CA LEU A 60 -4.81 -10.79 -6.74
C LEU A 60 -5.50 -9.42 -6.71
N TYR A 61 -6.83 -9.41 -6.61
CA TYR A 61 -7.61 -8.20 -6.47
C TYR A 61 -7.22 -7.39 -5.23
N SER A 62 -7.17 -8.02 -4.06
CA SER A 62 -6.74 -7.39 -2.81
C SER A 62 -5.31 -6.85 -2.88
N LEU A 63 -4.43 -7.54 -3.62
CA LEU A 63 -3.04 -7.11 -3.80
C LEU A 63 -3.01 -5.81 -4.60
N ILE A 64 -3.75 -5.77 -5.71
CA ILE A 64 -3.84 -4.58 -6.56
C ILE A 64 -4.42 -3.41 -5.76
N VAL A 65 -5.49 -3.64 -5.00
CA VAL A 65 -6.10 -2.61 -4.14
C VAL A 65 -5.11 -2.10 -3.09
N ALA A 66 -4.36 -2.99 -2.43
CA ALA A 66 -3.35 -2.61 -1.46
C ALA A 66 -2.17 -1.86 -2.10
N VAL A 67 -1.73 -2.26 -3.28
CA VAL A 67 -0.68 -1.56 -4.06
C VAL A 67 -1.16 -0.17 -4.45
N ILE A 68 -2.38 -0.02 -4.98
CA ILE A 68 -2.96 1.28 -5.33
C ILE A 68 -3.02 2.18 -4.09
N GLY A 69 -3.54 1.66 -2.98
CA GLY A 69 -3.58 2.42 -1.73
C GLY A 69 -2.19 2.81 -1.23
N ALA A 70 -1.19 1.92 -1.31
CA ALA A 70 0.19 2.23 -0.95
C ALA A 70 0.81 3.29 -1.86
N ILE A 71 0.54 3.24 -3.18
CA ILE A 71 0.94 4.28 -4.13
C ILE A 71 0.36 5.63 -3.73
N VAL A 72 -0.93 5.70 -3.37
CA VAL A 72 -1.58 6.93 -2.91
C VAL A 72 -0.92 7.48 -1.64
N VAL A 73 -0.66 6.62 -0.65
CA VAL A 73 0.00 7.03 0.60
C VAL A 73 1.41 7.55 0.34
N ILE A 74 2.20 6.85 -0.48
CA ILE A 74 3.55 7.27 -0.88
C ILE A 74 3.50 8.61 -1.62
N TYR A 75 2.55 8.78 -2.54
CA TYR A 75 2.37 10.00 -3.30
C TYR A 75 2.10 11.19 -2.37
N ILE A 76 1.13 11.06 -1.46
CA ILE A 76 0.77 12.12 -0.51
C ILE A 76 1.98 12.45 0.39
N GLY A 77 2.64 11.43 0.94
CA GLY A 77 3.84 11.63 1.75
C GLY A 77 4.95 12.37 1.00
N ARG A 78 5.11 12.09 -0.30
CA ARG A 78 6.07 12.78 -1.16
C ARG A 78 5.68 14.23 -1.41
N VAL A 79 4.40 14.50 -1.71
CA VAL A 79 3.91 15.87 -1.93
C VAL A 79 4.11 16.72 -0.68
N ILE A 80 3.80 16.19 0.50
CA ILE A 80 4.02 16.88 1.79
C ILE A 80 5.52 17.13 2.02
N ARG A 81 6.39 16.14 1.73
CA ARG A 81 7.84 16.27 1.94
C ARG A 81 8.50 17.23 0.95
N LYS A 82 8.02 17.33 -0.29
CA LYS A 82 8.58 18.20 -1.34
C LYS A 82 8.18 19.68 -1.16
N GLY A 83 7.18 19.96 -0.33
CA GLY A 83 6.74 21.32 0.01
C GLY A 83 7.52 22.00 1.15
N ARG A 84 8.56 21.35 1.70
CA ARG A 84 9.54 21.93 2.62
C ARG A 84 10.90 21.94 1.96
#